data_AF-K6FJ48-F1
#
_entry.id   AF-K6FJ48-F1
#
_cell.length_a   1.000
_cell.length_b   1.000
_cell.length_c   1.000
_cell.angle_alpha   90.00
_cell.angle_beta   90.00
_cell.angle_gamma   90.00
#
_symmetry.space_group_name_H-M   'P 1'
#
loop_
_entity.id
_entity.type
_entity.pdbx_description
1 polymer ?
#
loop_
_entity_poly.entity_id
_entity_poly.type
_entity_poly.pdbx_seq_one_letter_code
_entity_poly.pdbx_strand_id
1 'polypeptide(L)'
;MAAGVWDGIDKDRGAKAMVTAFMSDEYLEALAAVNNAETVADLAVARARIKDLMALWREEAPEYAFVIDALYIFSEKMQLQLTGETG
;
A
#
# COMPACT_ATOMS: atom_id res chain seq x y z
N MET A 1 -9.25 -27.47 11.49
CA MET A 1 -9.73 -26.11 11.15
C MET A 1 -8.62 -25.44 10.38
N ALA A 2 -8.89 -24.86 9.20
CA ALA A 2 -7.86 -24.12 8.47
C ALA A 2 -7.42 -22.94 9.34
N ALA A 3 -6.14 -22.89 9.71
CA ALA A 3 -5.59 -21.72 10.39
C ALA A 3 -5.80 -20.52 9.46
N GLY A 4 -6.52 -19.51 9.95
CA GLY A 4 -6.67 -18.28 9.19
C GLY A 4 -5.29 -17.67 8.98
N VAL A 5 -5.08 -17.01 7.84
CA VAL A 5 -3.81 -16.29 7.53
C VAL A 5 -3.42 -15.27 8.63
N TRP A 6 -4.39 -14.93 9.50
CA TRP A 6 -4.29 -13.98 10.60
C TRP A 6 -4.18 -14.62 11.99
N ASP A 7 -4.18 -15.95 12.09
CA ASP A 7 -4.04 -16.65 13.37
C ASP A 7 -2.56 -16.63 13.79
N GLY A 8 -2.21 -15.68 14.67
CA GLY A 8 -0.86 -15.48 15.19
C GLY A 8 -0.37 -14.02 15.13
N ILE A 9 -1.09 -13.15 14.41
CA ILE A 9 -0.82 -11.72 14.36
C ILE A 9 -1.62 -11.04 15.47
N ASP A 10 -0.98 -10.13 16.21
CA ASP A 10 -1.68 -9.17 17.07
C ASP A 10 -2.52 -8.25 16.18
N LYS A 11 -3.81 -8.59 16.05
CA LYS A 11 -4.76 -7.95 15.13
C LYS A 11 -4.97 -6.48 15.45
N ASP A 12 -4.89 -6.09 16.72
CA ASP A 12 -5.04 -4.71 17.15
C ASP A 12 -3.79 -3.90 16.80
N ARG A 13 -2.61 -4.49 17.01
CA ARG A 13 -1.33 -3.90 16.59
C ARG A 13 -1.25 -3.77 15.06
N GLY A 14 -1.69 -4.78 14.32
CA GLY A 14 -1.76 -4.78 12.85
C GLY A 14 -2.75 -3.75 12.31
N ALA A 15 -3.95 -3.65 12.89
CA ALA A 15 -4.97 -2.67 12.52
C ALA A 15 -4.49 -1.24 12.79
N LYS A 16 -3.82 -1.01 13.93
CA LYS A 16 -3.28 0.31 14.26
C LYS A 16 -2.17 0.72 13.29
N ALA A 17 -1.24 -0.19 12.96
CA ALA A 17 -0.21 0.07 11.96
C ALA A 17 -0.79 0.30 10.56
N MET A 18 -1.81 -0.47 10.16
CA MET A 18 -2.55 -0.24 8.93
C MET A 18 -3.16 1.16 8.87
N VAL A 19 -3.87 1.57 9.93
CA VAL A 19 -4.50 2.89 9.99
C VAL A 19 -3.43 3.98 9.98
N THR A 20 -2.35 3.83 10.74
CA THR A 20 -1.25 4.81 10.76
C THR A 20 -0.55 4.93 9.41
N ALA A 21 -0.27 3.82 8.72
CA ALA A 21 0.33 3.85 7.40
C ALA A 21 -0.63 4.36 6.32
N PHE A 22 -1.92 3.98 6.38
CA PHE A 22 -2.94 4.46 5.45
C PHE A 22 -3.28 5.95 5.67
N MET A 23 -3.10 6.45 6.89
CA MET A 23 -3.21 7.87 7.22
C MET A 23 -1.87 8.61 7.14
N SER A 24 -0.80 7.96 6.65
CA SER A 24 0.45 8.66 6.40
C SER A 24 0.25 9.65 5.26
N ASP A 25 0.46 10.94 5.54
CA ASP A 25 0.36 12.01 4.55
C ASP A 25 1.21 11.70 3.32
N GLU A 26 2.41 11.15 3.53
CA GLU A 26 3.34 10.82 2.45
C GLU A 26 2.82 9.72 1.52
N TYR A 27 2.12 8.72 2.07
CA TYR A 27 1.50 7.67 1.28
C TYR A 27 0.23 8.15 0.59
N LEU A 28 -0.59 8.96 1.27
CA LEU A 28 -1.77 9.58 0.67
C LEU A 28 -1.40 10.53 -0.48
N GLU A 29 -0.31 11.29 -0.35
CA GLU A 29 0.24 12.10 -1.44
C GLU A 29 0.69 11.23 -2.63
N ALA A 30 1.38 10.12 -2.35
CA ALA A 30 1.84 9.22 -3.41
C ALA A 30 0.64 8.55 -4.12
N LEU A 31 -0.42 8.19 -3.39
CA LEU A 31 -1.67 7.73 -3.98
C LEU A 31 -2.36 8.85 -4.79
N ALA A 32 -2.43 10.08 -4.28
CA ALA A 32 -2.98 11.19 -5.04
C ALA A 32 -2.20 11.43 -6.35
N ALA A 33 -0.88 11.27 -6.34
CA ALA A 33 -0.05 11.34 -7.54
C ALA A 33 -0.36 10.21 -8.54
N VAL A 34 -0.64 8.98 -8.07
CA VAL A 34 -1.11 7.88 -8.94
C VAL A 34 -2.48 8.21 -9.54
N ASN A 35 -3.42 8.71 -8.74
CA ASN A 35 -4.79 9.03 -9.17
C ASN A 35 -4.83 10.16 -10.20
N ASN A 36 -3.94 11.15 -10.04
CA ASN A 36 -3.92 12.35 -10.88
C ASN A 36 -2.84 12.29 -11.97
N ALA A 37 -2.22 11.14 -12.20
CA ALA A 37 -1.21 10.98 -13.26
C ALA A 37 -1.85 11.18 -14.64
N GLU A 38 -1.40 12.19 -15.38
CA GLU A 38 -1.89 12.49 -16.73
C GLU A 38 -1.14 11.70 -17.81
N THR A 39 0.07 11.23 -17.50
CA THR A 39 0.90 10.44 -18.42
C THR A 39 1.41 9.15 -17.78
N VAL A 40 1.81 8.18 -18.63
CA VAL A 40 2.45 6.94 -18.19
C VAL A 40 3.77 7.23 -17.44
N ALA A 41 4.46 8.30 -17.80
CA ALA A 41 5.69 8.71 -17.11
C ALA A 41 5.40 9.19 -15.69
N ASP A 42 4.35 10.02 -15.50
CA ASP A 42 3.95 10.50 -14.17
C ASP A 42 3.50 9.35 -13.27
N LEU A 43 2.75 8.41 -13.84
CA LEU A 43 2.35 7.19 -13.15
C LEU A 43 3.56 6.37 -12.70
N ALA A 44 4.57 6.19 -13.55
CA ALA A 44 5.77 5.44 -13.21
C ALA A 44 6.56 6.11 -12.06
N VAL A 45 6.63 7.45 -12.06
CA VAL A 45 7.25 8.20 -10.96
C VAL A 45 6.47 8.04 -9.65
N ALA A 46 5.14 8.14 -9.69
CA ALA A 46 4.30 7.97 -8.51
C ALA A 46 4.41 6.54 -7.93
N ARG A 47 4.40 5.51 -8.78
CA ARG A 47 4.61 4.11 -8.37
C ARG A 47 5.99 3.86 -7.81
N ALA A 48 7.03 4.49 -8.35
CA ALA A 48 8.38 4.41 -7.80
C ALA A 48 8.42 4.97 -6.36
N ARG A 49 7.81 6.13 -6.12
CA ARG A 49 7.71 6.72 -4.77
C ARG A 49 7.01 5.78 -3.79
N ILE A 50 5.92 5.13 -4.19
CA ILE A 50 5.24 4.14 -3.35
C ILE A 50 6.18 2.97 -3.04
N LYS A 51 6.88 2.44 -4.04
CA LYS A 51 7.81 1.31 -3.85
C LYS A 51 8.93 1.65 -2.86
N ASP A 52 9.46 2.86 -2.92
CA ASP A 52 10.51 3.33 -1.99
C ASP A 52 9.95 3.43 -0.55
N LEU A 53 8.73 3.93 -0.38
CA LEU A 53 8.05 3.95 0.93
C LEU A 53 7.85 2.55 1.50
N MET A 54 7.40 1.60 0.68
CA MET A 54 7.19 0.23 1.13
C MET A 54 8.51 -0.45 1.53
N ALA A 55 9.60 -0.16 0.82
CA ALA A 55 10.93 -0.68 1.15
C ALA A 55 11.40 -0.15 2.51
N LEU A 56 11.29 1.17 2.73
CA LEU A 56 11.64 1.79 4.01
C LEU A 56 10.81 1.21 5.16
N TRP A 57 9.49 1.12 5.00
CA TRP A 57 8.62 0.59 6.06
C TRP A 57 8.86 -0.89 6.35
N ARG A 58 9.27 -1.68 5.35
CA ARG A 58 9.66 -3.07 5.54
C ARG A 58 10.93 -3.20 6.37
N GLU A 59 11.86 -2.27 6.25
CA GLU A 59 13.08 -2.22 7.06
C GLU A 59 12.79 -1.75 8.49
N GLU A 60 11.97 -0.71 8.65
CA GLU A 60 11.67 -0.12 9.96
C GLU A 60 10.68 -0.95 10.78
N ALA A 61 9.75 -1.64 10.12
CA ALA A 61 8.62 -2.31 10.75
C ALA A 61 8.33 -3.69 10.11
N PRO A 62 9.31 -4.62 10.12
CA PRO A 62 9.23 -5.90 9.42
C PRO A 62 8.09 -6.81 9.91
N GLU A 63 7.62 -6.66 11.16
CA GLU A 63 6.47 -7.39 11.70
C GLU A 63 5.15 -7.06 10.99
N TYR A 64 5.11 -5.96 10.24
CA TYR A 64 3.96 -5.54 9.44
C TYR A 64 4.14 -5.78 7.94
N ALA A 65 5.12 -6.59 7.53
CA ALA A 65 5.42 -6.85 6.11
C ALA A 65 4.16 -7.23 5.30
N PHE A 66 3.27 -8.06 5.86
CA PHE A 66 2.01 -8.42 5.21
C PHE A 66 1.12 -7.21 4.91
N VAL A 67 1.01 -6.28 5.85
CA VAL A 67 0.20 -5.07 5.70
C VAL A 67 0.79 -4.14 4.65
N ILE A 68 2.11 -3.96 4.70
CA ILE A 68 2.85 -3.15 3.72
C ILE A 68 2.65 -3.72 2.31
N ASP A 69 2.70 -5.05 2.16
CA ASP A 69 2.42 -5.72 0.89
C ASP A 69 0.99 -5.51 0.41
N ALA A 70 0.02 -5.54 1.33
CA ALA A 70 -1.38 -5.28 0.99
C ALA A 70 -1.59 -3.83 0.51
N LEU A 71 -0.93 -2.85 1.14
CA LEU A 71 -0.96 -1.45 0.71
C LEU A 71 -0.32 -1.27 -0.66
N TYR A 72 0.82 -1.90 -0.90
CA TYR A 72 1.47 -1.91 -2.22
C TYR A 72 0.53 -2.46 -3.31
N ILE A 73 -0.08 -3.62 -3.08
CA ILE A 73 -1.03 -4.23 -4.03
C ILE A 73 -2.25 -3.33 -4.25
N PHE A 74 -2.76 -2.68 -3.19
CA PHE A 74 -3.85 -1.73 -3.31
C PHE A 74 -3.48 -0.57 -4.24
N SER A 75 -2.31 0.04 -4.06
CA SER A 75 -1.85 1.14 -4.90
C SER A 75 -1.70 0.76 -6.37
N GLU A 76 -1.24 -0.45 -6.66
CA GLU A 76 -1.11 -0.99 -8.02
C GLU A 76 -2.47 -1.20 -8.70
N LYS A 77 -3.50 -1.53 -7.91
CA LYS A 77 -4.88 -1.74 -8.39
C LYS A 77 -5.70 -0.46 -8.47
N MET A 78 -5.29 0.63 -7.83
CA MET A 78 -6.10 1.85 -7.75
C MET A 78 -6.37 2.44 -9.15
N GLN A 79 -5.37 2.45 -10.04
CA GLN A 79 -5.58 2.90 -11.42
C GLN A 79 -6.58 2.01 -12.17
N LEU A 80 -6.48 0.67 -12.02
CA LEU A 80 -7.38 -0.29 -12.66
C LEU A 80 -8.85 -0.10 -12.20
N GLN A 81 -9.03 0.18 -10.91
CA GLN A 81 -10.36 0.44 -10.35
C GLN A 81 -10.97 1.76 -10.84
N LEU A 82 -10.13 2.78 -11.10
CA LEU A 82 -10.57 4.07 -11.64
C LEU A 82 -10.89 3.99 -13.13
N THR A 83 -10.10 3.25 -13.91
CA THR A 83 -10.35 3.06 -15.34
C THR A 83 -11.46 2.05 -15.63
N GLY A 84 -11.88 1.28 -14.62
CA GLY A 84 -12.89 0.23 -14.76
C GLY A 84 -12.37 -1.04 -15.45
N GLU A 85 -11.06 -1.14 -15.66
CA GLU A 85 -10.42 -2.35 -16.18
C GLU A 85 -10.35 -3.39 -15.06
N THR A 86 -11.32 -4.31 -15.03
CA THR A 86 -11.27 -5.48 -14.15
C THR A 86 -10.13 -6.39 -14.61
N GLY A 87 -9.00 -6.32 -13.90
CA GLY A 87 -7.93 -7.32 -13.99
C GLY A 87 -8.33 -8.65 -13.37
#